data_AF-A0A7X7FNP0-F1
#
_entry.id   AF-A0A7X7FNP0-F1
#
_cell.length_a   1.000
_cell.length_b   1.000
_cell.length_c   1.000
_cell.angle_alpha   90.00
_cell.angle_beta   90.00
_cell.angle_gamma   90.00
#
_symmetry.space_group_name_H-M   'P 1'
#
loop_
_entity.id
_entity.type
_entity.pdbx_description
1 polymer ?
#
loop_
_entity_poly.entity_id
_entity_poly.type
_entity_poly.pdbx_seq_one_letter_code
_entity_poly.pdbx_strand_id
1 'polypeptide(L)'
;MTKWQYWSPLLIGGVIGEIRGLQLFKDVGGNPLIWMGVLPLLAAMIGAIQFQLIMFAAQALFAAVLPVPFGKSIRGTKCRVIGFLMLFGPLIALLFMLSGAFVYVGSQRHTLTTFWQIWFLGWAAVSALCYPAALLIYLYSLPTAEPDFQTED
;
A
#
# COMPACT_ATOMS: atom_id res chain seq x y z
N MET A 1 10.88 13.55 14.32
CA MET A 1 10.59 13.36 12.88
C MET A 1 10.20 14.71 12.30
N THR A 2 10.82 15.15 11.20
CA THR A 2 10.48 16.46 10.60
C THR A 2 9.24 16.34 9.72
N LYS A 3 8.51 17.45 9.48
CA LYS A 3 7.33 17.46 8.59
C LYS A 3 7.65 16.88 7.21
N TRP A 4 8.84 17.15 6.68
CA TRP A 4 9.30 16.59 5.42
C TRP A 4 9.42 15.06 5.45
N GLN A 5 10.01 14.50 6.51
CA GLN A 5 10.15 13.04 6.66
C GLN A 5 8.81 12.31 6.77
N TYR A 6 7.77 13.00 7.26
CA TYR A 6 6.43 12.44 7.40
C TYR A 6 5.62 12.44 6.10
N TRP A 7 5.83 13.44 5.25
CA TRP A 7 5.09 13.60 3.98
C TRP A 7 5.89 13.18 2.74
N SER A 8 7.20 12.96 2.86
CA SER A 8 8.03 12.54 1.73
C SER A 8 7.60 11.20 1.11
N PRO A 9 7.09 10.19 1.85
CA PRO A 9 6.60 8.97 1.22
C PRO A 9 5.36 9.21 0.36
N LEU A 10 4.47 10.12 0.79
CA LEU A 10 3.30 10.53 0.01
C LEU A 10 3.74 11.17 -1.33
N LEU A 11 4.72 12.08 -1.28
CA LEU A 11 5.25 12.72 -2.50
C LEU A 11 5.95 11.72 -3.43
N ILE A 12 6.82 10.86 -2.88
CA ILE A 12 7.54 9.84 -3.65
C ILE A 12 6.55 8.88 -4.31
N GLY A 13 5.56 8.40 -3.54
CA GLY A 13 4.51 7.53 -4.05
C GLY A 13 3.68 8.20 -5.13
N GLY A 14 3.37 9.49 -4.97
CA GLY A 14 2.67 10.30 -5.97
C GLY A 14 3.41 10.34 -7.30
N VAL A 15 4.70 10.69 -7.27
CA VAL A 15 5.54 10.76 -8.48
C VAL A 15 5.67 9.39 -9.15
N ILE A 16 5.90 8.32 -8.39
CA ILE A 16 5.99 6.96 -8.94
C ILE A 16 4.66 6.53 -9.58
N GLY A 17 3.55 6.83 -8.91
CA GLY A 17 2.20 6.55 -9.40
C GLY A 17 1.89 7.31 -10.69
N GLU A 18 2.26 8.59 -10.77
CA GLU A 18 2.09 9.41 -11.96
C GLU A 18 2.85 8.84 -13.17
N ILE A 19 4.13 8.48 -12.97
CA ILE A 19 4.97 7.86 -14.02
C ILE A 19 4.32 6.56 -14.53
N ARG A 20 3.83 5.72 -13.62
CA ARG A 20 3.11 4.47 -13.96
C ARG A 20 1.83 4.75 -14.74
N GLY A 21 1.06 5.76 -14.33
CA GLY A 21 -0.18 6.14 -15.02
C GLY A 21 0.07 6.71 -16.42
N LEU A 22 1.16 7.47 -16.61
CA LEU A 22 1.60 7.94 -17.93
C LEU A 22 2.06 6.79 -18.84
N GLN A 23 2.65 5.74 -18.29
CA GLN A 23 2.99 4.52 -19.05
C GLN A 23 1.73 3.77 -19.47
N LEU A 24 0.80 3.54 -18.54
CA LEU A 24 -0.50 2.91 -18.83
C LEU A 24 -1.31 3.67 -19.87
N PHE A 25 -1.27 5.00 -19.84
CA PHE A 25 -1.92 5.84 -20.85
C PHE A 25 -1.38 5.57 -22.27
N LYS A 26 -0.08 5.32 -22.43
CA LYS A 26 0.52 5.02 -23.74
C LYS A 26 0.04 3.68 -24.31
N ASP A 27 -0.31 2.73 -23.44
CA ASP A 27 -0.75 1.39 -23.82
C ASP A 27 -2.26 1.32 -24.08
N VAL A 28 -3.06 2.15 -23.40
CA VAL A 28 -4.52 2.21 -23.54
C VAL A 28 -4.88 3.24 -24.62
N GLY A 29 -5.08 2.80 -25.86
CA GLY A 29 -5.47 3.64 -27.01
C GLY A 29 -6.88 4.26 -26.89
N GLY A 30 -7.08 5.16 -25.93
CA GLY A 30 -8.33 5.84 -25.61
C GLY A 30 -8.29 7.35 -25.88
N ASN A 31 -9.45 8.01 -25.71
CA ASN A 31 -9.61 9.45 -25.96
C ASN A 31 -8.59 10.31 -25.16
N PRO A 32 -7.67 11.01 -25.83
CA PRO A 32 -6.54 11.66 -25.18
C PRO A 32 -6.96 12.73 -24.17
N LEU A 33 -8.09 13.42 -24.37
CA LEU A 33 -8.53 14.51 -23.48
C LEU A 33 -9.00 14.05 -22.09
N ILE A 34 -9.60 12.85 -21.98
CA ILE A 34 -10.10 12.32 -20.70
C ILE A 34 -9.00 11.48 -20.02
N TRP A 35 -8.25 10.71 -20.82
CA TRP A 35 -7.29 9.75 -20.31
C TRP A 35 -5.91 10.34 -20.00
N MET A 36 -5.49 11.45 -20.62
CA MET A 36 -4.19 12.09 -20.32
C MET A 36 -4.14 12.75 -18.93
N GLY A 37 -5.28 13.19 -18.39
CA GLY A 37 -5.33 13.83 -17.07
C GLY A 37 -5.74 12.88 -15.96
N VAL A 38 -6.79 12.08 -16.19
CA VAL A 38 -7.43 11.31 -15.12
C VAL A 38 -6.64 10.07 -14.73
N LEU A 39 -6.09 9.33 -15.69
CA LEU A 39 -5.40 8.08 -15.40
C LEU A 39 -4.06 8.29 -14.67
N PRO A 40 -3.19 9.24 -15.08
CA PRO A 40 -2.01 9.59 -14.32
C PRO A 40 -2.32 10.12 -12.94
N LEU A 41 -3.36 10.96 -12.80
CA LEU A 41 -3.77 11.50 -11.51
C LEU A 41 -4.25 10.40 -10.55
N LEU A 42 -5.10 9.48 -11.02
CA LEU A 42 -5.56 8.35 -10.21
C LEU A 42 -4.39 7.45 -9.80
N ALA A 43 -3.48 7.15 -10.74
CA ALA A 43 -2.30 6.35 -10.44
C ALA A 43 -1.37 7.05 -9.43
N ALA A 44 -1.20 8.37 -9.54
CA ALA A 44 -0.47 9.18 -8.57
C ALA A 44 -1.11 9.13 -7.18
N MET A 45 -2.44 9.29 -7.09
CA MET A 45 -3.16 9.19 -5.82
C MET A 45 -2.99 7.81 -5.17
N ILE A 46 -3.13 6.73 -5.95
CA ILE A 46 -2.95 5.36 -5.47
C ILE A 46 -1.51 5.16 -4.98
N GLY A 47 -0.51 5.60 -5.76
CA GLY A 47 0.90 5.50 -5.39
C GLY A 47 1.22 6.27 -4.10
N ALA A 48 0.70 7.50 -3.98
CA ALA A 48 0.87 8.35 -2.80
C ALA A 48 0.29 7.70 -1.54
N ILE A 49 -0.95 7.21 -1.63
CA ILE A 49 -1.62 6.49 -0.53
C ILE A 49 -0.83 5.23 -0.17
N GLN A 50 -0.40 4.44 -1.16
CA GLN A 50 0.32 3.20 -0.95
C GLN A 50 1.63 3.40 -0.17
N PHE A 51 2.45 4.37 -0.56
CA PHE A 51 3.71 4.66 0.14
C PHE A 51 3.49 5.26 1.52
N GLN A 52 2.44 6.07 1.70
CA GLN A 52 2.07 6.56 3.02
C GLN A 52 1.64 5.42 3.95
N LEU A 53 0.87 4.46 3.46
CA LEU A 53 0.48 3.26 4.21
C LEU A 53 1.70 2.40 4.57
N ILE A 54 2.69 2.27 3.68
CA ILE A 54 3.94 1.57 3.97
C ILE A 54 4.72 2.28 5.09
N MET A 55 4.76 3.62 5.09
CA MET A 55 5.38 4.38 6.17
C MET A 55 4.68 4.11 7.52
N PHE A 56 3.34 4.21 7.55
CA PHE A 56 2.57 3.91 8.76
C PHE A 56 2.75 2.46 9.21
N ALA A 57 2.81 1.52 8.26
CA ALA A 57 3.06 0.11 8.54
C ALA A 57 4.45 -0.09 9.17
N ALA A 58 5.48 0.57 8.66
CA ALA A 58 6.83 0.52 9.22
C ALA A 58 6.90 1.14 10.62
N GLN A 59 6.23 2.28 10.84
CA GLN A 59 6.11 2.88 12.17
C GLN A 59 5.41 1.94 13.16
N ALA A 60 4.29 1.34 12.74
CA ALA A 60 3.53 0.42 13.57
C ALA A 60 4.31 -0.87 13.87
N LEU A 61 5.04 -1.41 12.90
CA LEU A 61 5.79 -2.65 13.04
C LEU A 61 7.07 -2.48 13.88
N PHE A 62 7.87 -1.45 13.60
CA PHE A 62 9.18 -1.27 14.21
C PHE A 62 9.15 -0.37 15.45
N ALA A 63 8.43 0.75 15.38
CA ALA A 63 8.31 1.66 16.51
C ALA A 63 7.18 1.26 17.48
N ALA A 64 6.32 0.29 17.11
CA ALA A 64 5.16 -0.13 17.90
C ALA A 64 4.20 1.02 18.24
N VAL A 65 4.16 2.05 17.37
CA VAL A 65 3.32 3.23 17.51
C VAL A 65 2.60 3.48 16.20
N LEU A 66 1.27 3.55 16.24
CA LEU A 66 0.43 3.89 15.10
C LEU A 66 -0.42 5.11 15.46
N PRO A 67 -0.27 6.23 14.75
CA PRO A 67 -1.00 7.46 15.07
C PRO A 67 -2.49 7.30 14.78
N VAL A 68 -3.30 7.88 15.65
CA VAL A 68 -4.75 7.95 15.58
C VAL A 68 -5.15 9.43 15.60
N PRO A 69 -6.26 9.82 14.97
CA PRO A 69 -6.76 11.19 15.10
C PRO A 69 -6.88 11.63 16.57
N PHE A 70 -6.75 12.94 16.81
CA PHE A 70 -6.88 13.57 18.12
C PHE A 70 -5.74 13.30 19.11
N GLY A 71 -4.51 13.12 18.63
CA GLY A 71 -3.31 13.08 19.49
C GLY A 71 -3.20 11.82 20.34
N LYS A 72 -3.70 10.70 19.83
CA LYS A 72 -3.60 9.38 20.45
C LYS A 72 -2.83 8.43 19.54
N SER A 73 -2.24 7.39 20.13
CA SER A 73 -1.62 6.28 19.39
C SER A 73 -2.07 4.91 19.89
N ILE A 74 -2.14 3.95 18.96
CA ILE A 74 -2.25 2.53 19.30
C ILE A 74 -0.83 2.00 19.52
N ARG A 75 -0.62 1.30 20.64
CA ARG A 75 0.70 0.81 21.07
C ARG A 75 0.75 -0.70 21.27
N GLY A 76 1.97 -1.23 21.37
CA GLY A 76 2.23 -2.63 21.73
C GLY A 76 1.91 -3.65 20.63
N THR A 77 1.48 -4.85 21.03
CA THR A 77 1.33 -5.99 20.11
C THR A 77 0.27 -5.77 19.05
N LYS A 78 -0.87 -5.15 19.40
CA LYS A 78 -1.97 -4.86 18.44
C LYS A 78 -1.47 -3.96 17.30
N CYS A 79 -0.68 -2.94 17.64
CA CYS A 79 -0.05 -2.04 16.70
C CYS A 79 0.86 -2.78 15.71
N ARG A 80 1.73 -3.67 16.23
CA ARG A 80 2.62 -4.49 15.38
C ARG A 80 1.87 -5.41 14.43
N VAL A 81 0.74 -5.99 14.86
CA VAL A 81 -0.11 -6.83 14.00
C VAL A 81 -0.73 -6.01 12.87
N ILE A 82 -1.23 -4.80 13.15
CA ILE A 82 -1.73 -3.88 12.12
C ILE A 82 -0.62 -3.53 11.14
N GLY A 83 0.55 -3.12 11.64
CA GLY A 83 1.71 -2.80 10.81
C GLY A 83 2.17 -3.97 9.95
N PHE A 84 2.20 -5.18 10.51
CA PHE A 84 2.51 -6.40 9.78
C PHE A 84 1.53 -6.63 8.64
N LEU A 85 0.22 -6.60 8.89
CA LEU A 85 -0.79 -6.82 7.84
C LEU A 85 -0.73 -5.75 6.73
N MET A 86 -0.54 -4.48 7.10
CA MET A 86 -0.40 -3.39 6.13
C MET A 86 0.85 -3.51 5.26
N LEU A 87 1.93 -4.12 5.77
CA LEU A 87 3.18 -4.33 5.03
C LEU A 87 3.18 -5.65 4.26
N PHE A 88 2.51 -6.68 4.79
CA PHE A 88 2.46 -8.02 4.22
C PHE A 88 1.70 -8.07 2.91
N GLY A 89 0.58 -7.35 2.78
CA GLY A 89 -0.14 -7.22 1.51
C GLY A 89 0.76 -6.71 0.37
N PRO A 90 1.37 -5.51 0.47
CA PRO A 90 2.30 -5.02 -0.53
C PRO A 90 3.50 -5.95 -0.77
N LEU A 91 4.00 -6.64 0.27
CA LEU A 91 5.09 -7.60 0.13
C LEU A 91 4.69 -8.82 -0.71
N ILE A 92 3.50 -9.37 -0.45
CA ILE A 92 2.88 -10.41 -1.28
C ILE A 92 2.79 -9.90 -2.72
N ALA A 93 2.14 -8.76 -2.94
CA ALA A 93 1.97 -8.19 -4.28
C ALA A 93 3.30 -8.03 -5.03
N LEU A 94 4.35 -7.56 -4.35
CA LEU A 94 5.69 -7.41 -4.92
C LEU A 94 6.31 -8.76 -5.32
N LEU A 95 6.30 -9.75 -4.41
CA LEU A 95 6.82 -11.10 -4.70
C LEU A 95 6.09 -11.75 -5.88
N PHE A 96 4.78 -11.51 -5.99
CA PHE A 96 3.98 -12.04 -7.09
C PHE A 96 4.19 -11.30 -8.41
N MET A 97 4.41 -9.98 -8.39
CA MET A 97 4.82 -9.27 -9.60
C MET A 97 6.19 -9.76 -10.11
N LEU A 98 7.15 -9.99 -9.21
CA LEU A 98 8.48 -10.49 -9.57
C LEU A 98 8.44 -11.93 -10.11
N SER A 99 7.65 -12.82 -9.49
CA SER A 99 7.47 -14.18 -10.00
C SER A 99 6.70 -14.22 -11.32
N GLY A 100 5.72 -13.34 -11.53
CA GLY A 100 5.04 -13.17 -12.81
C GLY A 100 6.00 -12.78 -13.93
N ALA A 101 6.90 -11.83 -13.66
CA ALA A 101 7.97 -11.46 -14.60
C ALA A 101 8.89 -12.64 -14.91
N PHE A 102 9.27 -13.43 -13.90
CA PHE A 102 10.11 -14.62 -14.09
C PHE A 102 9.42 -15.71 -14.93
N VAL A 103 8.14 -15.98 -14.68
CA VAL A 103 7.36 -16.96 -15.45
C VAL A 103 7.14 -16.48 -16.90
N TYR A 104 6.86 -15.20 -17.10
CA TYR A 104 6.67 -14.61 -18.43
C TYR A 104 7.96 -14.68 -19.27
N VAL A 105 9.10 -14.32 -18.68
CA VAL A 105 10.41 -14.34 -19.37
C VAL A 105 10.93 -15.77 -19.54
N GLY A 106 10.75 -16.62 -18.54
CA GLY A 106 11.28 -18.00 -18.54
C GLY A 106 10.49 -18.97 -19.41
N SER A 107 9.19 -18.76 -19.64
CA SER A 107 8.39 -19.74 -20.38
C SER A 107 8.49 -19.65 -21.90
N GLN A 108 9.11 -18.60 -22.46
CA GLN A 108 9.12 -18.28 -23.91
C GLN A 108 7.72 -18.21 -24.55
N ARG A 109 6.65 -18.36 -23.76
CA ARG A 109 5.26 -18.27 -24.17
C ARG A 109 4.72 -16.94 -23.67
N HIS A 110 4.16 -16.15 -24.58
CA HIS A 110 3.53 -14.87 -24.26
C HIS A 110 2.22 -15.01 -23.47
N THR A 111 1.83 -16.22 -23.04
CA THR A 111 0.58 -16.50 -22.34
C THR A 111 0.80 -17.39 -21.11
N LEU A 112 0.28 -16.94 -19.96
CA LEU A 112 0.23 -17.71 -18.72
C LEU A 112 -0.76 -18.87 -18.85
N THR A 113 -0.38 -20.08 -18.40
CA THR A 113 -1.31 -21.21 -18.32
C THR A 113 -2.42 -20.93 -17.29
N THR A 114 -3.57 -21.60 -17.43
CA THR A 114 -4.71 -21.46 -16.50
C THR A 114 -4.32 -21.67 -15.03
N PHE A 115 -3.40 -22.60 -14.77
CA PHE A 115 -2.86 -22.82 -13.42
C PHE A 115 -2.20 -21.55 -12.86
N TRP A 116 -1.30 -20.93 -13.62
CA TRP A 116 -0.61 -19.72 -13.17
C TRP A 116 -1.57 -18.55 -13.01
N GLN A 117 -2.56 -18.41 -13.89
CA GLN A 117 -3.59 -17.38 -13.76
C GLN A 117 -4.35 -17.50 -12.44
N ILE A 118 -4.84 -18.70 -12.11
CA ILE A 118 -5.54 -18.98 -10.84
C ILE A 118 -4.62 -18.72 -9.65
N TRP A 119 -3.36 -19.15 -9.74
CA TRP A 119 -2.36 -18.91 -8.69
C TRP A 119 -2.17 -17.41 -8.40
N PHE A 120 -1.93 -16.59 -9.43
CA PHE A 120 -1.78 -15.14 -9.27
C PHE A 120 -3.06 -14.47 -8.75
N LEU A 121 -4.23 -14.89 -9.22
CA LEU A 121 -5.52 -14.36 -8.75
C LEU A 121 -5.74 -14.67 -7.26
N GLY A 122 -5.44 -15.90 -6.83
CA GLY A 122 -5.56 -16.32 -5.43
C GLY A 122 -4.69 -15.46 -4.52
N TRP A 123 -3.43 -15.23 -4.88
CA TRP A 123 -2.52 -14.40 -4.08
C TRP A 123 -2.84 -12.92 -4.13
N ALA A 124 -3.34 -12.41 -5.26
CA ALA A 124 -3.88 -11.05 -5.34
C ALA A 124 -5.06 -10.85 -4.36
N ALA A 125 -5.95 -11.85 -4.26
CA ALA A 125 -7.04 -11.82 -3.29
C ALA A 125 -6.53 -11.83 -1.84
N VAL A 126 -5.54 -12.69 -1.51
CA VAL A 126 -4.91 -12.71 -0.18
C VAL A 126 -4.28 -11.35 0.15
N SER A 127 -3.52 -10.77 -0.77
CA SER A 127 -2.94 -9.43 -0.62
C SER A 127 -4.01 -8.37 -0.38
N ALA A 128 -5.13 -8.43 -1.11
CA ALA A 128 -6.22 -7.47 -0.99
C ALA A 128 -6.91 -7.58 0.38
N LEU A 129 -7.02 -8.79 0.95
CA LEU A 129 -7.63 -9.04 2.26
C LEU A 129 -6.78 -8.53 3.44
N CYS A 130 -5.48 -8.30 3.27
CA CYS A 130 -4.62 -7.77 4.32
C CYS A 130 -5.05 -6.35 4.77
N TYR A 131 -5.47 -5.50 3.84
CA TYR A 131 -5.89 -4.12 4.14
C TYR A 131 -7.20 -4.02 4.95
N PRO A 132 -8.31 -4.68 4.58
CA PRO A 132 -9.53 -4.67 5.39
C PRO A 132 -9.31 -5.36 6.74
N ALA A 133 -8.49 -6.41 6.82
CA ALA A 133 -8.13 -7.01 8.10
C ALA A 133 -7.38 -6.03 9.02
N ALA A 134 -6.38 -5.32 8.48
CA ALA A 134 -5.67 -4.27 9.20
C ALA A 134 -6.61 -3.14 9.65
N LEU A 135 -7.52 -2.71 8.77
CA LEU A 135 -8.52 -1.67 9.07
C LEU A 135 -9.47 -2.09 10.19
N LEU A 136 -9.97 -3.32 10.16
CA LEU A 136 -10.87 -3.83 11.21
C LEU A 136 -10.17 -3.86 12.57
N ILE A 137 -8.93 -4.32 12.63
CA ILE A 137 -8.14 -4.35 13.87
C ILE A 137 -7.83 -2.92 14.34
N TYR A 138 -7.52 -2.01 13.42
CA TYR A 138 -7.32 -0.60 13.72
C TYR A 138 -8.57 0.03 14.34
N LEU A 139 -9.73 -0.13 13.69
CA LEU A 139 -11.02 0.38 14.17
C LEU A 139 -11.39 -0.20 15.54
N TYR A 140 -11.17 -1.50 15.73
CA TYR A 140 -11.39 -2.18 17.02
C TYR A 140 -10.44 -1.70 18.12
N SER A 141 -9.25 -1.24 17.76
CA SER A 141 -8.22 -0.78 18.71
C SER A 141 -8.33 0.71 19.04
N LEU A 142 -9.17 1.49 18.33
CA LEU A 142 -9.40 2.92 18.59
C LEU A 142 -9.77 3.23 20.05
N PRO A 143 -10.66 2.48 20.73
CA PRO A 143 -11.03 2.78 22.12
C PRO A 143 -9.88 2.57 23.11
N THR A 144 -8.90 1.75 22.74
CA THR A 144 -7.71 1.44 23.56
C THR A 144 -6.50 2.30 23.20
N ALA A 145 -6.67 3.33 22.37
CA ALA A 145 -5.59 4.23 21.99
C ALA A 145 -5.18 5.13 23.18
N GLU A 146 -3.89 5.19 23.43
CA GLU A 146 -3.28 5.95 24.51
C GLU A 146 -2.97 7.39 24.04
N PRO A 147 -3.12 8.42 24.89
CA PRO A 147 -2.68 9.78 24.56
C PRO A 147 -1.18 9.84 24.24
N ASP A 148 -0.80 10.57 23.18
CA ASP A 148 0.60 10.71 22.77
C ASP A 148 1.40 11.64 23.70
N PHE A 149 0.72 12.57 24.34
CA PHE A 149 1.25 13.45 25.37
C PHE A 149 0.50 13.17 26.66
N GLN A 150 1.22 13.00 27.77
CA GLN A 150 0.59 13.20 29.07
C GLN A 150 0.13 14.65 29.10
N THR A 151 -1.10 14.91 29.52
CA THR A 151 -1.51 16.27 29.88
C THR A 151 -0.53 16.74 30.94
N GLU A 152 0.40 17.62 30.58
CA GLU A 152 1.10 18.43 31.56
C GLU A 152 0.00 19.28 32.20
N ASP A 153 -0.27 18.99 33.48
CA ASP A 153 -1.18 19.75 34.34
C ASP A 153 -0.72 21.22 34.46
#